data_AF-A0A561DVR4-F1
#
_entry.id   AF-A0A561DVR4-F1
#
_cell.length_a   1.000
_cell.length_b   1.000
_cell.length_c   1.000
_cell.angle_alpha   90.00
_cell.angle_beta   90.00
_cell.angle_gamma   90.00
#
_symmetry.space_group_name_H-M   'P 1'
#
loop_
_entity.id
_entity.type
_entity.pdbx_description
1 polymer ?
#
loop_
_entity_poly.entity_id
_entity_poly.type
_entity_poly.pdbx_seq_one_letter_code
_entity_poly.pdbx_strand_id
1 'polypeptide(L)'
;MKKPRSNFLTVLYIFAIATAAIGGFCLIGLAFYLFFTGAIFIDGVASVSVLLIFATIAWKGRVTWAKPVAAALLIAITAYVAMLLDARGNPVYNKPLEWLFAPAGAHLQTREIVSHGGASTGVNYDFHFVDASGQRVGELSSWIVVPFRFFEYLLILSAFMWPLTWLRDRFGRSQWLPPPPR
;
A
#
# COMPACT_ATOMS: atom_id res chain seq x y z
N MET A 1 14.77 51.12 -6.61
CA MET A 1 14.85 50.98 -5.14
C MET A 1 13.57 50.31 -4.65
N LYS A 2 13.63 49.12 -4.04
CA LYS A 2 12.43 48.44 -3.50
C LYS A 2 12.00 49.15 -2.20
N LYS A 3 10.76 49.62 -2.13
CA LYS A 3 10.16 50.20 -0.91
C LYS A 3 10.28 49.16 0.22
N PRO A 4 10.80 49.51 1.42
CA PRO A 4 10.90 48.55 2.51
C PRO A 4 9.49 48.05 2.86
N ARG A 5 9.30 46.73 2.87
CA ARG A 5 8.04 46.12 3.31
C ARG A 5 7.83 46.51 4.78
N SER A 6 6.63 46.97 5.11
CA SER A 6 6.24 47.22 6.51
C SER A 6 6.51 45.97 7.35
N ASN A 7 7.14 46.13 8.52
CA ASN A 7 7.43 45.04 9.45
C ASN A 7 6.18 44.18 9.75
N PHE A 8 5.00 44.81 9.77
CA PHE A 8 3.71 44.13 9.92
C PHE A 8 3.42 43.15 8.77
N LEU A 9 3.67 43.53 7.51
CA LEU A 9 3.48 42.65 6.35
C LEU A 9 4.45 41.47 6.38
N THR A 10 5.67 41.68 6.87
CA THR A 10 6.65 40.60 7.04
C THR A 10 6.16 39.58 8.07
N VAL A 11 5.62 40.03 9.21
CA VAL A 11 5.07 39.13 10.25
C VAL A 11 3.86 38.36 9.72
N LEU A 12 2.92 39.03 9.03
CA LEU A 12 1.77 38.35 8.42
C LEU A 12 2.18 37.27 7.41
N TYR A 13 3.22 37.54 6.62
CA TYR A 13 3.75 36.57 5.66
C TYR A 13 4.34 35.33 6.36
N ILE A 14 5.05 35.52 7.47
CA ILE A 14 5.58 34.42 8.30
C ILE A 14 4.43 33.57 8.85
N PHE A 15 3.39 34.20 9.40
CA PHE A 15 2.22 33.46 9.91
C PHE A 15 1.49 32.69 8.80
N ALA A 16 1.31 33.28 7.62
CA ALA A 16 0.70 32.58 6.48
C ALA A 16 1.50 31.33 6.08
N ILE A 17 2.84 31.42 6.03
CA ILE A 17 3.70 30.26 5.75
C ILE A 17 3.58 29.22 6.87
N ALA A 18 3.62 29.65 8.13
CA ALA A 18 3.52 28.74 9.28
C ALA A 18 2.17 27.99 9.27
N THR A 19 1.06 28.69 9.04
CA THR A 19 -0.27 28.09 8.92
C THR A 19 -0.34 27.11 7.75
N ALA A 20 0.22 27.46 6.59
CA ALA A 20 0.26 26.57 5.43
C ALA A 20 1.09 25.31 5.71
N ALA A 21 2.23 25.45 6.41
CA ALA A 21 3.09 24.34 6.78
C ALA A 21 2.41 23.40 7.79
N ILE A 22 1.81 23.97 8.85
CA ILE A 22 1.05 23.22 9.86
C ILE A 22 -0.15 22.53 9.21
N GLY A 23 -0.91 23.24 8.38
CA GLY A 23 -2.03 22.68 7.63
C GLY A 23 -1.61 21.51 6.74
N GLY A 24 -0.51 21.66 6.00
CA GLY A 24 0.06 20.58 5.19
C GLY A 24 0.47 19.36 6.02
N PHE A 25 1.09 19.57 7.18
CA PHE A 25 1.45 18.49 8.10
C PHE A 25 0.21 17.79 8.67
N CYS A 26 -0.83 18.53 9.05
CA CYS A 26 -2.09 17.96 9.52
C CYS A 26 -2.79 17.14 8.43
N LEU A 27 -2.75 17.57 7.16
CA LEU A 27 -3.30 16.81 6.03
C LEU A 27 -2.56 15.49 5.80
N ILE A 28 -1.24 15.49 5.96
CA ILE A 28 -0.45 14.24 5.93
C ILE A 28 -0.90 13.31 7.07
N GLY A 29 -1.03 13.84 8.29
CA GLY A 29 -1.53 13.08 9.44
C GLY A 29 -2.91 12.48 9.20
N LEU A 30 -3.84 13.27 8.64
CA LEU A 30 -5.18 12.79 8.27
C LEU A 30 -5.11 11.69 7.21
N ALA A 31 -4.28 11.83 6.19
CA ALA A 31 -4.11 10.80 5.16
C ALA A 31 -3.60 9.49 5.74
N PHE A 32 -2.62 9.54 6.66
CA PHE A 32 -2.15 8.35 7.37
C PHE A 32 -3.25 7.73 8.24
N TYR A 33 -3.99 8.54 9.00
CA TYR A 33 -5.09 8.06 9.82
C TYR A 33 -6.15 7.34 8.98
N LEU A 34 -6.56 7.94 7.85
CA LEU A 34 -7.54 7.34 6.94
C LEU A 34 -7.00 6.07 6.29
N PHE A 35 -5.73 6.05 5.88
CA PHE A 35 -5.08 4.88 5.31
C PHE A 35 -5.07 3.71 6.30
N PHE A 36 -4.56 3.91 7.52
CA PHE A 36 -4.48 2.82 8.50
C PHE A 36 -5.87 2.35 8.94
N THR A 37 -6.81 3.27 9.16
CA THR A 37 -8.20 2.92 9.47
C THR A 37 -8.80 2.07 8.34
N GLY A 38 -8.66 2.52 7.09
CA GLY A 38 -9.16 1.78 5.94
C GLY A 38 -8.48 0.42 5.77
N ALA A 39 -7.16 0.35 5.93
CA ALA A 39 -6.38 -0.89 5.81
C ALA A 39 -6.79 -1.95 6.84
N ILE A 40 -7.23 -1.55 8.04
CA ILE A 40 -7.67 -2.47 9.11
C ILE A 40 -9.10 -2.97 8.87
N PHE A 41 -10.01 -2.05 8.52
CA PHE A 41 -11.46 -2.32 8.57
C PHE A 41 -12.11 -2.53 7.20
N ILE A 42 -11.42 -2.22 6.09
CA ILE A 42 -11.98 -2.30 4.74
C ILE A 42 -11.08 -3.16 3.86
N ASP A 43 -11.64 -4.27 3.38
CA ASP A 43 -10.98 -5.20 2.48
C ASP A 43 -10.41 -4.47 1.25
N GLY A 44 -9.13 -4.72 0.96
CA GLY A 44 -8.49 -4.23 -0.25
C GLY A 44 -7.98 -2.78 -0.22
N VAL A 45 -8.26 -1.99 0.82
CA VAL A 45 -7.66 -0.63 0.94
C VAL A 45 -6.14 -0.70 0.96
N ALA A 46 -5.58 -1.63 1.74
CA ALA A 46 -4.14 -1.84 1.78
C ALA A 46 -3.60 -2.28 0.41
N SER A 47 -4.26 -3.24 -0.25
CA SER A 47 -3.84 -3.76 -1.56
C SER A 47 -3.82 -2.69 -2.65
N VAL A 48 -4.89 -1.88 -2.74
CA VAL A 48 -4.96 -0.76 -3.69
C VAL A 48 -3.88 0.27 -3.39
N SER A 49 -3.70 0.63 -2.12
CA SER A 49 -2.70 1.62 -1.72
C SER A 49 -1.28 1.17 -2.06
N VAL A 50 -0.95 -0.09 -1.80
CA VAL A 50 0.34 -0.69 -2.17
C VAL A 50 0.57 -0.62 -3.68
N LEU A 51 -0.44 -0.99 -4.50
CA LEU A 51 -0.33 -0.92 -5.96
C LEU A 51 -0.11 0.52 -6.46
N LEU A 52 -0.82 1.49 -5.89
CA LEU A 52 -0.68 2.91 -6.25
C LEU A 52 0.69 3.47 -5.85
N ILE A 53 1.19 3.14 -4.66
CA ILE A 53 2.52 3.55 -4.19
C ILE A 53 3.59 2.92 -5.08
N PHE A 54 3.48 1.61 -5.34
CA PHE A 54 4.37 0.89 -6.24
C PHE A 54 4.41 1.53 -7.64
N ALA A 55 3.24 1.77 -8.24
CA ALA A 55 3.12 2.43 -9.54
C ALA A 55 3.78 3.80 -9.54
N THR A 56 3.54 4.60 -8.49
CA THR A 56 4.10 5.95 -8.35
C THR A 56 5.63 5.93 -8.25
N ILE A 57 6.19 5.04 -7.42
CA ILE A 57 7.63 4.90 -7.25
C ILE A 57 8.28 4.39 -8.54
N ALA A 58 7.72 3.34 -9.14
CA ALA A 58 8.24 2.79 -10.39
C ALA A 58 8.18 3.82 -11.53
N TRP A 59 7.09 4.59 -11.63
CA TRP A 59 6.93 5.64 -12.62
C TRP A 59 7.94 6.78 -12.43
N LYS A 60 8.01 7.36 -11.24
CA LYS A 60 8.95 8.47 -10.92
C LYS A 60 10.41 8.02 -10.99
N GLY A 61 10.71 6.84 -10.45
CA GLY A 61 12.05 6.23 -10.45
C GLY A 61 12.47 5.66 -11.80
N ARG A 62 11.59 5.70 -12.80
CA ARG A 62 11.84 5.16 -14.15
C ARG A 62 12.30 3.71 -14.11
N VAL A 63 11.65 2.93 -13.25
CA VAL A 63 11.89 1.50 -13.06
C VAL A 63 10.99 0.73 -14.02
N THR A 64 11.57 -0.19 -14.76
CA THR A 64 10.91 -1.04 -15.76
C THR A 64 11.65 -2.36 -15.84
N TRP A 65 11.09 -3.34 -16.58
CA TRP A 65 11.79 -4.60 -16.85
C TRP A 65 13.14 -4.44 -17.58
N ALA A 66 13.38 -3.31 -18.26
CA ALA A 66 14.70 -2.99 -18.83
C ALA A 66 15.78 -2.70 -17.77
N LYS A 67 15.38 -2.47 -16.51
CA LYS A 67 16.27 -2.34 -15.35
C LYS A 67 15.97 -3.47 -14.35
N PRO A 68 16.35 -4.72 -14.66
CA PRO A 68 15.86 -5.90 -13.95
C PRO A 68 16.22 -5.89 -12.46
N VAL A 69 17.43 -5.43 -12.09
CA VAL A 69 17.85 -5.35 -10.67
C VAL A 69 17.01 -4.33 -9.91
N ALA A 70 16.78 -3.13 -10.47
CA ALA A 70 15.96 -2.11 -9.83
C ALA A 70 14.49 -2.53 -9.71
N ALA A 71 13.96 -3.20 -10.74
CA ALA A 71 12.61 -3.75 -10.72
C ALA A 71 12.46 -4.85 -9.66
N ALA A 72 13.38 -5.80 -9.62
CA ALA A 72 13.38 -6.89 -8.64
C ALA A 72 13.48 -6.37 -7.20
N LEU A 73 14.37 -5.41 -6.93
CA LEU A 73 14.50 -4.79 -5.61
C LEU A 73 13.22 -4.06 -5.20
N LEU A 74 12.64 -3.27 -6.09
CA LEU A 74 11.39 -2.55 -5.81
C LEU A 74 10.25 -3.54 -5.53
N ILE A 75 10.11 -4.59 -6.34
CA ILE A 75 9.10 -5.64 -6.16
C ILE A 75 9.30 -6.35 -4.81
N ALA A 76 10.52 -6.79 -4.50
CA ALA A 76 10.82 -7.52 -3.29
C ALA A 76 10.58 -6.69 -2.02
N ILE A 77 11.06 -5.44 -1.99
CA ILE A 77 10.85 -4.54 -0.86
C ILE A 77 9.36 -4.22 -0.70
N THR A 78 8.66 -3.94 -1.79
CA THR A 78 7.23 -3.63 -1.74
C THR A 78 6.43 -4.84 -1.29
N ALA A 79 6.74 -6.04 -1.77
CA ALA A 79 6.09 -7.28 -1.32
C ALA A 79 6.32 -7.54 0.17
N TYR A 80 7.54 -7.29 0.67
CA TYR A 80 7.85 -7.41 2.09
C TYR A 80 7.05 -6.42 2.95
N VAL A 81 6.91 -5.17 2.51
CA VAL A 81 6.06 -4.20 3.21
C VAL A 81 4.58 -4.58 3.10
N ALA A 82 4.14 -5.05 1.93
CA ALA A 82 2.76 -5.40 1.66
C ALA A 82 2.28 -6.60 2.49
N MET A 83 3.11 -7.63 2.72
CA MET A 83 2.73 -8.74 3.60
C MET A 83 2.46 -8.31 5.04
N LEU A 84 3.06 -7.20 5.49
CA LEU A 84 2.86 -6.65 6.83
C LEU A 84 1.63 -5.75 6.89
N LEU A 85 1.40 -4.93 5.86
CA LEU A 85 0.30 -3.98 5.81
C LEU A 85 -1.03 -4.60 5.38
N ASP A 86 -0.99 -5.63 4.54
CA ASP A 86 -2.16 -6.28 3.92
C ASP A 86 -2.29 -7.75 4.35
N ALA A 87 -2.06 -8.02 5.63
CA ALA A 87 -2.29 -9.36 6.19
C ALA A 87 -3.75 -9.80 6.00
N ARG A 88 -4.71 -8.86 6.21
CA ARG A 88 -6.14 -9.06 5.98
C ARG A 88 -6.46 -9.48 4.55
N GLY A 89 -5.86 -8.80 3.57
CA GLY A 89 -6.10 -9.05 2.16
C GLY A 89 -7.45 -8.51 1.68
N ASN A 90 -7.98 -9.18 0.66
CA ASN A 90 -9.27 -8.88 0.04
C ASN A 90 -9.83 -10.16 -0.60
N PRO A 91 -11.11 -10.19 -1.01
CA PRO A 91 -11.71 -11.39 -1.58
C PRO A 91 -10.94 -12.00 -2.76
N VAL A 92 -10.25 -11.20 -3.59
CA VAL A 92 -9.44 -11.72 -4.72
C VAL A 92 -8.16 -12.36 -4.21
N TYR A 93 -7.46 -11.69 -3.30
CA TYR A 93 -6.18 -12.15 -2.74
C TYR A 93 -6.40 -13.31 -1.75
N ASN A 94 -7.61 -13.48 -1.23
CA ASN A 94 -7.96 -14.58 -0.34
C ASN A 94 -8.24 -15.88 -1.11
N LYS A 95 -8.57 -15.81 -2.41
CA LYS A 95 -8.92 -17.00 -3.20
C LYS A 95 -7.83 -18.07 -3.25
N PRO A 96 -6.55 -17.73 -3.48
CA PRO A 96 -5.51 -18.75 -3.48
C PRO A 96 -5.39 -19.48 -2.14
N LEU A 97 -5.59 -18.79 -1.01
CA LEU A 97 -5.62 -19.42 0.31
C LEU A 97 -6.83 -20.35 0.46
N GLU A 98 -8.00 -19.95 -0.05
CA GLU A 98 -9.18 -20.81 -0.08
C GLU A 98 -8.96 -22.08 -0.89
N TRP A 99 -8.38 -21.96 -2.09
CA TRP A 99 -8.14 -23.13 -2.95
C TRP A 99 -7.18 -24.15 -2.35
N LEU A 100 -6.24 -23.69 -1.51
CA LEU A 100 -5.20 -24.54 -0.93
C LEU A 100 -5.60 -25.12 0.43
N PHE A 101 -6.38 -24.38 1.21
CA PHE A 101 -6.59 -24.70 2.63
C PHE A 101 -8.06 -24.81 3.05
N ALA A 102 -9.02 -24.31 2.25
CA ALA A 102 -10.43 -24.35 2.64
C ALA A 102 -11.04 -25.74 2.39
N PRO A 103 -11.91 -26.22 3.31
CA PRO A 103 -12.84 -27.30 3.00
C PRO A 103 -13.71 -26.98 1.78
N ALA A 104 -14.19 -28.00 1.08
CA ALA A 104 -15.01 -27.83 -0.12
C ALA A 104 -16.26 -26.97 0.17
N GLY A 105 -16.43 -25.90 -0.60
CA GLY A 105 -17.56 -24.98 -0.43
C GLY A 105 -17.42 -23.94 0.69
N ALA A 106 -16.29 -23.93 1.41
CA ALA A 106 -15.99 -22.91 2.41
C ALA A 106 -15.21 -21.73 1.79
N HIS A 107 -15.31 -20.55 2.40
CA HIS A 107 -14.55 -19.36 2.02
C HIS A 107 -13.86 -18.73 3.22
N LEU A 108 -12.78 -17.98 2.97
CA LEU A 108 -11.97 -17.39 4.01
C LEU A 108 -12.64 -16.10 4.48
N GLN A 109 -12.99 -16.07 5.76
CA GLN A 109 -13.42 -14.87 6.45
C GLN A 109 -12.29 -14.38 7.35
N THR A 110 -12.07 -13.07 7.34
CA THR A 110 -11.08 -12.42 8.20
C THR A 110 -11.79 -11.50 9.17
N ARG A 111 -11.42 -11.59 10.44
CA ARG A 111 -11.95 -10.74 11.50
C ARG A 111 -10.80 -10.07 12.23
N GLU A 112 -10.89 -8.76 12.36
CA GLU A 112 -9.97 -7.98 13.17
C GLU A 112 -10.27 -8.14 14.67
N ILE A 113 -9.21 -8.30 15.45
CA ILE A 113 -9.22 -8.31 16.90
C ILE A 113 -8.41 -7.09 17.35
N VAL A 114 -9.11 -6.08 17.85
CA VAL A 114 -8.50 -4.86 18.37
C VAL A 114 -8.36 -4.97 19.87
N SER A 115 -7.13 -4.90 20.37
CA SER A 115 -6.83 -4.93 21.80
C SER A 115 -6.23 -3.60 22.25
N HIS A 116 -6.55 -3.20 23.48
CA HIS A 116 -6.03 -1.98 24.10
C HIS A 116 -5.29 -2.36 25.38
N GLY A 117 -4.03 -1.97 25.50
CA GLY A 117 -3.22 -2.29 26.68
C GLY A 117 -1.91 -1.51 26.72
N GLY A 118 -1.52 -1.01 27.89
CA GLY A 118 -0.23 -0.35 28.11
C GLY A 118 0.02 0.86 27.21
N ALA A 119 -0.99 1.71 27.00
CA ALA A 119 -0.96 2.85 26.06
C ALA A 119 -0.71 2.48 24.58
N SER A 120 -0.92 1.22 24.22
CA SER A 120 -0.81 0.71 22.85
C SER A 120 -2.13 0.09 22.38
N THR A 121 -2.35 0.15 21.07
CA THR A 121 -3.43 -0.56 20.38
C THR A 121 -2.81 -1.65 19.52
N GLY A 122 -3.17 -2.89 19.79
CA GLY A 122 -2.79 -4.04 18.99
C GLY A 122 -3.91 -4.40 18.02
N VAL A 123 -3.56 -4.71 16.78
CA VAL A 123 -4.51 -5.25 15.78
C VAL A 123 -3.98 -6.60 15.34
N ASN A 124 -4.74 -7.65 15.61
CA ASN A 124 -4.50 -8.99 15.10
C ASN A 124 -5.65 -9.41 14.20
N TYR A 125 -5.42 -10.40 13.36
CA TYR A 125 -6.45 -10.96 12.49
C TYR A 125 -6.70 -12.42 12.87
N ASP A 126 -7.97 -12.76 13.06
CA ASP A 126 -8.46 -14.13 13.09
C ASP A 126 -8.88 -14.52 11.67
N PHE A 127 -8.34 -15.63 11.19
CA PHE A 127 -8.60 -16.14 9.86
C PHE A 127 -9.30 -17.48 10.00
N HIS A 128 -10.53 -17.56 9.49
CA HIS A 128 -11.34 -18.76 9.62
C HIS A 128 -12.15 -19.03 8.36
N PHE A 129 -12.37 -20.31 8.09
CA PHE A 129 -13.19 -20.74 6.97
C PHE A 129 -14.64 -20.84 7.43
N VAL A 130 -15.53 -20.28 6.63
CA VAL A 130 -16.98 -20.37 6.85
C VAL A 130 -17.65 -21.05 5.66
N ASP A 131 -18.60 -21.93 5.95
CA ASP A 131 -19.40 -22.61 4.92
C ASP A 131 -20.54 -21.72 4.39
N ALA A 132 -21.35 -22.26 3.48
CA ALA A 132 -22.50 -21.56 2.92
C ALA A 132 -23.59 -21.20 3.95
N SER A 133 -23.61 -21.86 5.11
CA SER A 133 -24.51 -21.55 6.23
C SER A 133 -23.93 -20.53 7.21
N GLY A 134 -22.69 -20.08 6.98
CA GLY A 134 -21.96 -19.15 7.84
C GLY A 134 -21.36 -19.81 9.08
N GLN A 135 -21.33 -21.15 9.16
CA GLN A 135 -20.71 -21.86 10.27
C GLN A 135 -19.19 -21.93 10.08
N ARG A 136 -18.46 -21.75 11.18
CA ARG A 136 -17.00 -21.89 11.19
C ARG A 136 -16.63 -23.36 11.03
N VAL A 137 -15.94 -23.68 9.94
CA VAL A 137 -15.53 -25.06 9.60
C VAL A 137 -14.02 -25.28 9.69
N GLY A 138 -13.25 -24.22 9.89
CA GLY A 138 -11.81 -24.31 10.08
C GLY A 138 -11.16 -22.98 10.42
N GLU A 139 -9.86 -23.04 10.70
CA GLU A 139 -9.02 -21.88 11.03
C GLU A 139 -7.75 -21.92 10.20
N LEU A 140 -7.22 -20.75 9.89
CA LEU A 140 -5.95 -20.61 9.18
C LEU A 140 -4.98 -19.78 10.03
N SER A 141 -3.78 -20.31 10.25
CA SER A 141 -2.80 -19.60 11.06
C SER A 141 -2.26 -18.36 10.32
N SER A 142 -2.16 -17.24 11.03
CA SER A 142 -1.48 -16.02 10.53
C SER A 142 -0.04 -16.30 10.08
N TRP A 143 0.64 -17.28 10.69
CA TRP A 143 1.99 -17.71 10.31
C TRP A 143 2.07 -18.33 8.91
N ILE A 144 0.95 -18.80 8.36
CA ILE A 144 0.84 -19.26 6.98
C ILE A 144 0.42 -18.10 6.08
N VAL A 145 -0.56 -17.31 6.50
CA VAL A 145 -1.10 -16.18 5.72
C VAL A 145 -0.01 -15.16 5.39
N VAL A 146 0.77 -14.71 6.39
CA VAL A 146 1.74 -13.62 6.18
C VAL A 146 2.85 -13.99 5.17
N PRO A 147 3.54 -15.15 5.28
CA PRO A 147 4.47 -15.57 4.23
C PRO A 147 3.79 -15.83 2.89
N PHE A 148 2.57 -16.36 2.88
CA PHE A 148 1.82 -16.55 1.63
C PHE A 148 1.58 -15.21 0.92
N ARG A 149 1.21 -14.16 1.67
CA ARG A 149 1.05 -12.79 1.16
C ARG A 149 2.31 -12.28 0.51
N PHE A 150 3.48 -12.56 1.07
CA PHE A 150 4.74 -12.15 0.47
C PHE A 150 4.89 -12.72 -0.95
N PHE A 151 4.69 -14.02 -1.12
CA PHE A 151 4.78 -14.68 -2.42
C PHE A 151 3.68 -14.21 -3.39
N GLU A 152 2.46 -14.04 -2.88
CA GLU A 152 1.35 -13.47 -3.65
C GLU A 152 1.69 -12.08 -4.19
N TYR A 153 2.22 -11.19 -3.34
CA TYR A 153 2.64 -9.86 -3.76
C TYR A 153 3.83 -9.87 -4.72
N LEU A 154 4.79 -10.78 -4.56
CA LEU A 154 5.86 -10.96 -5.54
C LEU A 154 5.29 -11.24 -6.94
N LEU A 155 4.30 -12.14 -7.03
CA LEU A 155 3.65 -12.49 -8.29
C LEU A 155 2.82 -11.33 -8.85
N ILE A 156 1.98 -10.72 -8.02
CA ILE A 156 1.08 -9.63 -8.43
C ILE A 156 1.88 -8.42 -8.89
N LEU A 157 2.87 -7.97 -8.13
CA LEU A 157 3.69 -6.81 -8.49
C LEU A 157 4.54 -7.07 -9.73
N SER A 158 5.05 -8.30 -9.90
CA SER A 158 5.74 -8.71 -11.13
C SER A 158 4.79 -8.66 -12.34
N ALA A 159 3.60 -9.25 -12.23
CA ALA A 159 2.59 -9.20 -13.28
C ALA A 159 2.18 -7.75 -13.59
N PHE A 160 2.01 -6.92 -12.56
CA PHE A 160 1.61 -5.52 -12.69
C PHE A 160 2.71 -4.60 -13.25
N MET A 161 3.99 -4.96 -13.10
CA MET A 161 5.10 -4.24 -13.73
C MET A 161 5.04 -4.29 -15.27
N TRP A 162 4.42 -5.32 -15.86
CA TRP A 162 4.25 -5.43 -17.30
C TRP A 162 3.38 -4.31 -17.91
N PRO A 163 2.09 -4.13 -17.53
CA PRO A 163 1.28 -3.04 -18.03
C PRO A 163 1.86 -1.66 -17.64
N LEU A 164 2.52 -1.54 -16.49
CA LEU A 164 3.17 -0.29 -16.09
C LEU A 164 4.33 0.08 -17.03
N THR A 165 5.17 -0.89 -17.39
CA THR A 165 6.26 -0.70 -18.36
C THR A 165 5.69 -0.31 -19.72
N TRP A 166 4.67 -1.03 -20.19
CA TRP A 166 4.01 -0.73 -21.46
C TRP A 166 3.39 0.69 -21.49
N LEU A 167 2.65 1.08 -20.45
CA LEU A 167 2.06 2.41 -20.31
C LEU A 167 3.15 3.50 -20.35
N ARG A 168 4.25 3.27 -19.64
CA ARG A 168 5.38 4.18 -19.59
C ARG A 168 6.08 4.30 -20.93
N ASP A 169 6.27 3.21 -21.66
CA ASP A 169 6.89 3.25 -22.98
C ASP A 169 6.01 3.97 -24.01
N ARG A 170 4.67 3.91 -23.83
CA ARG A 170 3.71 4.57 -24.70
C ARG A 170 3.54 6.06 -24.41
N PHE A 171 3.41 6.43 -23.13
CA PHE A 171 3.05 7.80 -22.71
C PHE A 171 4.18 8.56 -22.01
N GLY A 172 5.16 7.83 -21.45
CA GLY A 172 6.31 8.39 -20.75
C GLY A 172 7.43 8.94 -21.66
N ARG A 173 7.28 8.82 -22.99
CA ARG A 173 8.18 9.44 -23.99
C ARG A 173 8.04 10.98 -24.08
N SER A 174 7.09 11.58 -23.35
CA SER A 174 6.88 13.04 -23.35
C SER A 174 7.91 13.84 -22.54
N GLN A 175 8.90 13.21 -21.90
CA GLN A 175 9.96 13.92 -21.19
C GLN A 175 11.21 14.13 -22.06
N TRP A 176 11.41 15.41 -22.44
CA TRP A 176 12.51 16.07 -23.16
C TRP A 176 13.95 15.87 -22.63
N LEU A 177 14.26 14.77 -21.93
CA LEU A 177 15.62 14.50 -21.47
C LEU A 177 16.30 13.48 -22.39
N PRO A 178 17.43 13.84 -23.04
CA PRO A 178 18.14 12.92 -23.90
C PRO A 178 18.61 11.68 -23.11
N PRO A 179 18.76 10.52 -23.78
CA PRO A 179 19.31 9.33 -23.14
C PRO A 179 20.71 9.64 -22.58
N PRO A 180 21.10 9.01 -21.46
CA PRO A 180 22.45 9.20 -20.91
C PRO A 180 23.52 8.78 -21.93
N PRO A 181 24.68 9.45 -21.94
CA PRO A 181 25.78 9.09 -22.83
C PRO A 181 26.21 7.64 -22.57
N ARG A 182 26.48 6.92 -23.66
CA ARG A 182 27.04 5.56 -23.64
C ARG A 182 28.46 5.54 -23.11
#